data_AF-A0A6I2R720-F1
#
_entry.id   AF-A0A6I2R720-F1
#
_cell.length_a   1.000
_cell.length_b   1.000
_cell.length_c   1.000
_cell.angle_alpha   90.00
_cell.angle_beta   90.00
_cell.angle_gamma   90.00
#
_symmetry.space_group_name_H-M   'P 1'
#
loop_
_entity.id
_entity.type
_entity.pdbx_description
1 polymer ?
#
loop_
_entity_poly.entity_id
_entity_poly.type
_entity_poly.pdbx_seq_one_letter_code
_entity_poly.pdbx_strand_id
1 'polypeptide(L)'
;MAVDWRQDSVKAIREKKATAARAEALNTQTQVAVMAFCATATTITDAQALQMPDLFPTWEQVLAAGEAIPKDRIISKGGQLYRIVQQVTPLESQPPDGEGMLAIYRPIDQTHAGTLEDPIPWVYGMDCTAGTYYSYNGHTYQVAEGGDMKPCVWPPDTAGMWQWVLVE
;
A
#
# COMPACT_ATOMS: atom_id res chain seq x y z
N MET A 1 -12.35 -23.76 53.28
CA MET A 1 -13.17 -23.40 52.09
C MET A 1 -12.80 -22.04 51.49
N ALA A 2 -12.69 -20.94 52.25
CA ALA A 2 -12.40 -19.61 51.65
C ALA A 2 -10.97 -19.40 51.12
N VAL A 3 -9.96 -20.06 51.69
CA VAL A 3 -8.55 -19.96 51.24
C VAL A 3 -8.31 -20.74 49.95
N ASP A 4 -8.93 -21.91 49.84
CA ASP A 4 -8.87 -22.82 48.69
C ASP A 4 -9.46 -22.16 47.43
N TRP A 5 -10.66 -21.56 47.57
CA TRP A 5 -11.32 -20.79 46.50
C TRP A 5 -10.49 -19.61 45.98
N ARG A 6 -9.72 -18.93 46.86
CA ARG A 6 -8.82 -17.84 46.43
C ARG A 6 -7.60 -18.37 45.68
N GLN A 7 -7.05 -19.53 46.08
CA GLN A 7 -5.92 -20.15 45.40
C GLN A 7 -6.33 -20.65 44.01
N ASP A 8 -7.50 -21.28 43.88
CA ASP A 8 -8.07 -21.69 42.60
C ASP A 8 -8.33 -20.50 41.68
N SER A 9 -8.85 -19.40 42.23
CA SER A 9 -9.09 -18.16 41.48
C SER A 9 -7.78 -17.54 40.97
N VAL A 10 -6.73 -17.50 41.78
CA VAL A 10 -5.40 -16.99 41.38
C VAL A 10 -4.76 -17.89 40.33
N LYS A 11 -4.88 -19.22 40.47
CA LYS A 11 -4.39 -20.19 39.48
C LYS A 11 -5.10 -20.01 38.13
N ALA A 12 -6.42 -19.90 38.13
CA ALA A 12 -7.19 -19.67 36.91
C ALA A 12 -6.81 -18.35 36.21
N ILE A 13 -6.56 -17.27 36.97
CA ILE A 13 -6.08 -16.00 36.40
C ILE A 13 -4.69 -16.16 35.78
N ARG A 14 -3.77 -16.90 36.42
CA ARG A 14 -2.42 -17.15 35.88
C ARG A 14 -2.47 -17.98 34.61
N GLU A 15 -3.30 -19.02 34.56
CA GLU A 15 -3.49 -19.85 33.37
C GLU A 15 -4.10 -19.06 32.21
N LYS A 16 -5.11 -18.21 32.50
CA LYS A 16 -5.66 -17.27 31.50
C LYS A 16 -4.60 -16.31 30.97
N LYS A 17 -3.80 -15.71 31.86
CA LYS A 17 -2.69 -14.82 31.48
C LYS A 17 -1.62 -15.54 30.66
N ALA A 18 -1.24 -16.76 31.03
CA ALA A 18 -0.27 -17.57 30.27
C ALA A 18 -0.80 -17.95 28.89
N THR A 19 -2.09 -18.26 28.78
CA THR A 19 -2.75 -18.56 27.50
C THR A 19 -2.80 -17.32 26.61
N ALA A 20 -3.16 -16.16 27.17
CA ALA A 20 -3.16 -14.89 26.45
C ALA A 20 -1.75 -14.51 25.97
N ALA A 21 -0.74 -14.61 26.84
CA ALA A 21 0.65 -14.33 26.49
C ALA A 21 1.17 -15.28 25.37
N ARG A 22 0.76 -16.56 25.39
CA ARG A 22 1.12 -17.50 24.33
C ARG A 22 0.42 -17.17 23.01
N ALA A 23 -0.85 -16.76 23.05
CA ALA A 23 -1.58 -16.33 21.86
C ALA A 23 -0.98 -15.06 21.26
N GLU A 24 -0.61 -14.10 22.10
CA GLU A 24 0.09 -12.87 21.70
C GLU A 24 1.44 -13.19 21.03
N ALA A 25 2.26 -14.04 21.67
CA ALA A 25 3.54 -14.47 21.10
C ALA A 25 3.38 -15.17 19.74
N LEU A 26 2.36 -16.02 19.59
CA LEU A 26 2.06 -16.68 18.31
C LEU A 26 1.62 -15.66 17.24
N ASN A 27 0.84 -14.65 17.62
CA ASN A 27 0.44 -13.59 16.71
C ASN A 27 1.66 -12.78 16.23
N THR A 28 2.58 -12.42 17.13
CA THR A 28 3.83 -11.74 16.77
C THR A 28 4.69 -12.58 15.82
N GLN A 29 4.85 -13.88 16.10
CA GLN A 29 5.60 -14.78 15.20
C GLN A 29 4.96 -14.86 13.81
N THR A 30 3.63 -14.93 13.76
CA THR A 30 2.88 -14.96 12.50
C THR A 30 3.07 -13.66 11.73
N GLN A 31 2.96 -12.50 12.39
CA GLN A 31 3.18 -11.20 11.78
C GLN A 31 4.59 -11.07 11.18
N VAL A 32 5.62 -11.47 11.93
CA VAL A 32 7.02 -11.46 11.44
C VAL A 32 7.18 -12.37 10.23
N ALA A 33 6.60 -13.57 10.25
CA ALA A 33 6.67 -14.50 9.13
C ALA A 33 5.98 -13.94 7.87
N VAL A 34 4.80 -13.33 8.01
CA VAL A 34 4.09 -12.72 6.88
C VAL A 34 4.85 -11.52 6.34
N MET A 35 5.38 -10.64 7.20
CA MET A 35 6.21 -9.52 6.74
C MET A 35 7.46 -10.01 6.00
N ALA A 36 8.12 -11.07 6.47
CA ALA A 36 9.27 -11.66 5.77
C ALA A 36 8.89 -12.24 4.40
N PHE A 37 7.71 -12.86 4.31
CA PHE A 37 7.15 -13.33 3.03
C PHE A 37 6.85 -12.16 2.08
N CYS A 38 6.11 -11.13 2.53
CA CYS A 38 5.82 -9.92 1.75
C CYS A 38 7.10 -9.19 1.33
N ALA A 39 8.14 -9.21 2.17
CA ALA A 39 9.44 -8.65 1.91
C ALA A 39 10.28 -9.44 0.90
N THR A 40 9.77 -10.50 0.29
CA THR A 40 10.48 -11.26 -0.76
C THR A 40 9.60 -11.66 -1.93
N ALA A 41 8.28 -11.73 -1.73
CA ALA A 41 7.33 -12.22 -2.72
C ALA A 41 7.20 -11.27 -3.94
N THR A 42 7.19 -11.87 -5.12
CA THR A 42 6.96 -11.21 -6.42
C THR A 42 5.61 -11.58 -7.05
N THR A 43 4.87 -12.51 -6.42
CA THR A 43 3.63 -13.08 -6.95
C THR A 43 2.37 -12.49 -6.31
N ILE A 44 2.53 -11.64 -5.30
CA ILE A 44 1.39 -10.95 -4.67
C ILE A 44 0.80 -9.98 -5.69
N THR A 45 -0.49 -10.11 -5.95
CA THR A 45 -1.23 -9.20 -6.84
C THR A 45 -1.49 -7.86 -6.17
N ASP A 46 -1.73 -6.81 -6.96
CA ASP A 46 -2.06 -5.47 -6.46
C ASP A 46 -3.29 -5.50 -5.54
N ALA A 47 -4.35 -6.22 -5.94
CA ALA A 47 -5.55 -6.40 -5.15
C ALA A 47 -5.28 -7.05 -3.78
N GLN A 48 -4.40 -8.06 -3.72
CA GLN A 48 -4.00 -8.68 -2.45
C GLN A 48 -3.15 -7.74 -1.60
N ALA A 49 -2.26 -6.95 -2.23
CA ALA A 49 -1.40 -6.03 -1.52
C ALA A 49 -2.20 -4.94 -0.79
N LEU A 50 -3.27 -4.45 -1.42
CA LEU A 50 -4.16 -3.45 -0.84
C LEU A 50 -4.95 -3.96 0.38
N GLN A 51 -5.07 -5.28 0.56
CA GLN A 51 -5.67 -5.87 1.78
C GLN A 51 -4.71 -5.90 2.97
N MET A 52 -3.41 -5.70 2.73
CA MET A 52 -2.35 -5.82 3.74
C MET A 52 -1.23 -4.78 3.55
N PRO A 53 -1.56 -3.48 3.40
CA PRO A 53 -0.58 -2.45 3.01
C PRO A 53 0.58 -2.30 4.01
N ASP A 54 0.32 -2.53 5.31
CA ASP A 54 1.30 -2.36 6.37
C ASP A 54 2.32 -3.51 6.46
N LEU A 55 2.16 -4.58 5.66
CA LEU A 55 3.05 -5.75 5.71
C LEU A 55 4.22 -5.67 4.72
N PHE A 56 4.23 -4.65 3.85
CA PHE A 56 5.29 -4.47 2.85
C PHE A 56 6.44 -3.61 3.40
N PRO A 57 7.69 -3.89 2.98
CA PRO A 57 8.83 -3.06 3.34
C PRO A 57 8.63 -1.61 2.90
N THR A 58 8.99 -0.68 3.78
CA THR A 58 9.03 0.74 3.46
C THR A 58 10.22 1.06 2.54
N TRP A 59 10.10 2.13 1.78
CA TRP A 59 11.17 2.69 0.96
C TRP A 59 12.44 2.93 1.79
N GLU A 60 12.28 3.48 2.99
CA GLU A 60 13.37 3.78 3.90
C GLU A 60 14.10 2.51 4.35
N GLN A 61 13.38 1.40 4.57
CA GLN A 61 13.97 0.11 4.91
C GLN A 61 14.76 -0.49 3.75
N VAL A 62 14.22 -0.48 2.53
CA VAL A 62 14.91 -1.05 1.37
C VAL A 62 16.09 -0.18 0.92
N LEU A 63 16.00 1.14 1.10
CA LEU A 63 17.10 2.07 0.91
C LEU A 63 18.24 1.81 1.90
N ALA A 64 17.92 1.60 3.17
CA ALA A 64 18.91 1.28 4.20
C ALA A 64 19.58 -0.09 3.97
N ALA A 65 18.84 -1.07 3.43
CA ALA A 65 19.41 -2.37 3.07
C ALA A 65 20.42 -2.27 1.91
N GLY A 66 20.18 -1.36 0.95
CA GLY A 66 21.07 -1.13 -0.19
C GLY A 66 21.17 -2.31 -1.17
N GLU A 67 20.25 -3.27 -1.09
CA GLU A 67 20.22 -4.46 -1.93
C GLU A 67 19.38 -4.24 -3.19
N ALA A 68 19.67 -5.00 -4.25
CA ALA A 68 18.85 -4.99 -5.45
C ALA A 68 17.46 -5.58 -5.18
N ILE A 69 16.42 -4.83 -5.50
CA ILE A 69 15.02 -5.27 -5.41
C ILE A 69 14.61 -5.84 -6.77
N PRO A 70 14.18 -7.12 -6.84
CA PRO A 70 13.72 -7.71 -8.09
C PRO A 70 12.41 -7.09 -8.58
N LYS A 71 12.16 -7.26 -9.88
CA LYS A 71 10.88 -6.93 -10.51
C LYS A 71 9.71 -7.63 -9.80
N ASP A 72 8.56 -6.97 -9.81
CA ASP A 72 7.25 -7.38 -9.25
C ASP A 72 7.19 -7.46 -7.72
N ARG A 73 8.26 -7.07 -7.02
CA ARG A 73 8.21 -6.75 -5.58
C ARG A 73 7.31 -5.55 -5.32
N ILE A 74 6.83 -5.45 -4.10
CA ILE A 74 6.01 -4.32 -3.62
C ILE A 74 6.71 -3.69 -2.41
N ILE A 75 6.72 -2.36 -2.39
CA ILE A 75 7.22 -1.53 -1.28
C ILE A 75 6.20 -0.44 -0.94
N SER A 76 6.31 0.14 0.24
CA SER A 76 5.47 1.28 0.66
C SER A 76 6.31 2.55 0.80
N LYS A 77 5.76 3.71 0.42
CA LYS A 77 6.34 5.01 0.74
C LYS A 77 5.22 5.98 1.10
N GLY A 78 5.29 6.55 2.32
CA GLY A 78 4.28 7.50 2.79
C GLY A 78 2.85 6.93 2.80
N GLY A 79 2.69 5.62 2.99
CA GLY A 79 1.39 4.93 2.94
C GLY A 79 0.92 4.51 1.53
N GLN A 80 1.57 4.98 0.46
CA GLN A 80 1.29 4.51 -0.91
C GLN A 80 2.13 3.27 -1.22
N LEU A 81 1.48 2.23 -1.76
CA LEU A 81 2.19 1.05 -2.26
C LEU A 81 2.70 1.27 -3.68
N TYR A 82 3.88 0.75 -3.98
CA TYR A 82 4.49 0.79 -5.30
C TYR A 82 4.95 -0.61 -5.71
N ARG A 83 4.62 -0.99 -6.94
CA ARG A 83 5.15 -2.19 -7.59
C ARG A 83 6.44 -1.86 -8.33
N ILE A 84 7.45 -2.69 -8.15
CA ILE A 84 8.70 -2.63 -8.90
C ILE A 84 8.47 -3.13 -10.32
N VAL A 85 8.53 -2.24 -11.30
CA VAL A 85 8.34 -2.56 -12.73
C VAL A 85 9.59 -3.19 -13.33
N GLN A 86 10.77 -2.74 -12.90
CA GLN A 86 12.09 -3.21 -13.32
C GLN A 86 13.00 -3.33 -12.09
N GLN A 87 13.86 -4.36 -12.07
CA GLN A 87 14.84 -4.54 -10.99
C GLN A 87 15.66 -3.25 -10.78
N VAL A 88 15.84 -2.87 -9.52
CA VAL A 88 16.51 -1.63 -9.13
C VAL A 88 17.29 -1.81 -7.84
N THR A 89 18.44 -1.14 -7.71
CA THR A 89 19.08 -0.91 -6.41
C THR A 89 18.65 0.47 -5.91
N PRO A 90 17.95 0.59 -4.76
CA PRO A 90 17.47 1.86 -4.24
C PRO A 90 18.57 2.91 -4.08
N LEU A 91 18.26 4.15 -4.48
CA LEU A 91 19.12 5.32 -4.31
C LEU A 91 18.28 6.47 -3.74
N GLU A 92 18.85 7.24 -2.82
CA GLU A 92 18.14 8.35 -2.14
C GLU A 92 17.59 9.39 -3.14
N SER A 93 18.31 9.64 -4.23
CA SER A 93 17.90 10.56 -5.30
C SER A 93 16.82 10.00 -6.23
N GLN A 94 16.42 8.75 -6.06
CA GLN A 94 15.50 8.02 -6.94
C GLN A 94 14.35 7.37 -6.16
N PRO A 95 13.58 8.15 -5.38
CA PRO A 95 12.46 7.59 -4.62
C PRO A 95 11.29 7.20 -5.54
N PRO A 96 10.38 6.31 -5.09
CA PRO A 96 9.21 5.86 -5.85
C PRO A 96 8.28 6.96 -6.37
N ASP A 97 8.12 8.03 -5.61
CA ASP A 97 7.33 9.22 -5.95
C ASP A 97 8.13 10.28 -6.72
N GLY A 98 9.39 9.98 -7.06
CA GLY A 98 10.28 10.89 -7.77
C GLY A 98 9.95 11.06 -9.25
N GLU A 99 10.20 12.25 -9.78
CA GLU A 99 10.12 12.50 -11.23
C GLU A 99 11.05 11.55 -12.01
N GLY A 100 10.58 11.03 -13.14
CA GLY A 100 11.32 10.08 -13.96
C GLY A 100 11.38 8.65 -13.41
N MET A 101 10.88 8.39 -12.20
CA MET A 101 10.99 7.06 -11.57
C MET A 101 9.84 6.10 -11.90
N LEU A 102 8.85 6.54 -12.66
CA LEU A 102 7.64 5.76 -13.00
C LEU A 102 7.88 4.55 -13.91
N ALA A 103 9.05 4.47 -14.54
CA ALA A 103 9.50 3.28 -15.26
C ALA A 103 10.04 2.18 -14.32
N ILE A 104 10.34 2.53 -13.08
CA ILE A 104 10.88 1.65 -12.04
C ILE A 104 9.83 1.34 -10.99
N TYR A 105 9.09 2.36 -10.53
CA TYR A 105 8.07 2.23 -9.49
C TYR A 105 6.71 2.65 -10.04
N ARG A 106 5.73 1.74 -10.01
CA ARG A 106 4.34 2.07 -10.35
C ARG A 106 3.51 2.14 -9.08
N PRO A 107 2.84 3.26 -8.76
CA PRO A 107 1.89 3.26 -7.65
C PRO A 107 0.82 2.20 -7.92
N ILE A 108 0.46 1.46 -6.87
CA ILE A 108 -0.64 0.51 -6.91
C ILE A 108 -1.94 1.29 -6.72
N ASP A 109 -2.82 1.18 -7.71
CA ASP A 109 -4.15 1.81 -7.68
C ASP A 109 -4.95 1.28 -6.50
N GLN A 110 -5.65 2.17 -5.81
CA GLN A 110 -6.53 1.80 -4.71
C GLN A 110 -7.78 1.08 -5.26
N THR A 111 -8.43 0.23 -4.45
CA THR A 111 -9.56 -0.61 -4.87
C THR A 111 -10.88 0.16 -5.02
N HIS A 112 -10.85 1.33 -5.67
CA HIS A 112 -12.05 2.11 -5.98
C HIS A 112 -12.59 1.71 -7.35
N ALA A 113 -13.92 1.77 -7.51
CA ALA A 113 -14.58 1.42 -8.76
C ALA A 113 -14.27 2.39 -9.92
N GLY A 114 -13.77 3.60 -9.62
CA GLY A 114 -13.53 4.63 -10.63
C GLY A 114 -14.83 5.17 -11.20
N THR A 115 -15.88 5.22 -10.38
CA THR A 115 -17.22 5.72 -10.71
C THR A 115 -17.45 7.07 -10.03
N LEU A 116 -18.52 7.78 -10.40
CA LEU A 116 -18.84 9.05 -9.76
C LEU A 116 -19.08 8.89 -8.25
N GLU A 117 -19.71 7.79 -7.83
CA GLU A 117 -20.03 7.49 -6.44
C GLU A 117 -18.83 6.95 -5.66
N ASP A 118 -17.86 6.36 -6.36
CA ASP A 118 -16.64 5.78 -5.78
C ASP A 118 -15.41 6.13 -6.65
N PRO A 119 -14.97 7.41 -6.63
CA PRO A 119 -13.87 7.88 -7.46
C PRO A 119 -12.52 7.43 -6.89
N ILE A 120 -11.58 7.08 -7.77
CA ILE A 120 -10.24 6.64 -7.35
C ILE A 120 -9.44 7.85 -6.83
N PRO A 121 -8.87 7.82 -5.61
CA PRO A 121 -7.97 8.88 -5.15
C PRO A 121 -6.78 9.00 -6.10
N TRP A 122 -6.63 10.17 -6.73
CA TRP A 122 -5.56 10.36 -7.71
C TRP A 122 -4.20 10.42 -7.02
N VAL A 123 -3.25 9.66 -7.56
CA VAL A 123 -1.85 9.65 -7.12
C VAL A 123 -0.97 9.80 -8.35
N TYR A 124 0.09 10.60 -8.22
CA TYR A 124 1.05 10.82 -9.29
C TYR A 124 1.61 9.48 -9.81
N GLY A 125 1.54 9.29 -11.13
CA GLY A 125 2.10 8.14 -11.81
C GLY A 125 1.17 6.93 -11.93
N MET A 126 -0.06 7.03 -11.42
CA MET A 126 -1.07 5.98 -11.55
C MET A 126 -1.62 5.85 -12.98
N ASP A 127 -2.37 4.79 -13.26
CA ASP A 127 -2.97 4.59 -14.58
C ASP A 127 -4.32 5.31 -14.66
N CYS A 128 -4.44 6.25 -15.60
CA CYS A 128 -5.71 6.90 -15.90
C CYS A 128 -6.30 6.35 -17.19
N THR A 129 -7.59 6.02 -17.15
CA THR A 129 -8.33 5.44 -18.29
C THR A 129 -9.52 6.34 -18.61
N ALA A 130 -9.81 6.56 -19.90
CA ALA A 130 -10.92 7.42 -20.30
C ALA A 130 -12.26 6.93 -19.69
N GLY A 131 -13.06 7.88 -19.21
CA GLY A 131 -14.37 7.63 -18.62
C GLY A 131 -14.37 7.26 -17.13
N THR A 132 -13.21 6.97 -16.51
CA THR A 132 -13.13 6.73 -15.06
C THR A 132 -13.05 8.04 -14.27
N TYR A 133 -13.44 7.98 -12.99
CA TYR A 133 -13.54 9.12 -12.09
C TYR A 133 -12.46 9.07 -11.01
N TYR A 134 -11.90 10.23 -10.70
CA TYR A 134 -10.82 10.40 -9.72
C TYR A 134 -11.11 11.53 -8.74
N SER A 135 -10.72 11.36 -7.49
CA SER A 135 -10.80 12.41 -6.46
C SER A 135 -9.44 13.07 -6.27
N TYR A 136 -9.42 14.41 -6.24
CA TYR A 136 -8.21 15.20 -6.03
C TYR A 136 -8.57 16.58 -5.44
N ASN A 137 -7.83 17.01 -4.42
CA ASN A 137 -8.05 18.31 -3.75
C ASN A 137 -9.52 18.60 -3.40
N GLY A 138 -10.27 17.58 -2.94
CA GLY A 138 -11.67 17.72 -2.54
C GLY A 138 -12.68 17.77 -3.69
N HIS A 139 -12.25 17.61 -4.94
CA HIS A 139 -13.10 17.61 -6.12
C HIS A 139 -13.06 16.25 -6.83
N THR A 140 -14.07 15.99 -7.64
CA THR A 140 -14.14 14.81 -8.51
C THR A 140 -13.90 15.21 -9.95
N TYR A 141 -13.08 14.44 -10.67
CA TYR A 141 -12.76 14.65 -12.06
C TYR A 141 -13.02 13.38 -12.85
N GLN A 142 -13.52 13.51 -14.07
CA GLN A 142 -13.60 12.43 -15.03
C GLN A 142 -12.47 12.56 -16.04
N VAL A 143 -11.85 11.44 -16.42
CA VAL A 143 -10.93 11.43 -17.56
C VAL A 143 -11.73 11.56 -18.85
N ALA A 144 -11.43 12.57 -19.65
CA ALA A 144 -12.08 12.83 -20.93
C ALA A 144 -11.88 11.67 -21.94
N GLU A 145 -12.75 11.59 -22.94
CA GLU A 145 -12.58 10.65 -24.06
C GLU A 145 -11.22 10.85 -24.74
N GLY A 146 -10.48 9.75 -24.94
CA GLY A 146 -9.11 9.78 -25.47
C GLY A 146 -8.05 10.23 -24.46
N GLY A 147 -8.42 10.53 -23.21
CA GLY A 147 -7.54 10.98 -22.13
C GLY A 147 -6.80 9.86 -21.39
N ASP A 148 -6.78 8.62 -21.92
CA ASP A 148 -6.01 7.52 -21.37
C ASP A 148 -4.53 7.89 -21.21
N MET A 149 -3.99 7.70 -20.01
CA MET A 149 -2.61 8.08 -19.70
C MET A 149 -1.98 7.12 -18.70
N LYS A 150 -0.92 6.44 -19.15
CA LYS A 150 -0.23 5.37 -18.39
C LYS A 150 1.29 5.54 -18.55
N PRO A 151 2.01 6.08 -17.56
CA PRO A 151 1.51 6.64 -16.31
C PRO A 151 0.86 8.01 -16.52
N CYS A 152 -0.12 8.34 -15.68
CA CYS A 152 -0.66 9.69 -15.58
C CYS A 152 0.26 10.57 -14.74
N VAL A 153 0.80 11.62 -15.35
CA VAL A 153 1.71 12.58 -14.69
C VAL A 153 1.12 13.97 -14.54
N TRP A 154 -0.10 14.20 -15.07
CA TRP A 154 -0.80 15.47 -14.98
C TRP A 154 -1.85 15.41 -13.87
N PRO A 155 -1.68 16.16 -12.77
CA PRO A 155 -2.70 16.28 -11.73
C PRO A 155 -4.07 16.71 -12.29
N PRO A 156 -5.19 16.28 -11.70
CA PRO A 156 -6.52 16.62 -12.18
C PRO A 156 -6.85 18.11 -12.29
N ASP A 157 -6.24 18.95 -11.46
CA ASP A 157 -6.41 20.40 -11.47
C ASP A 157 -5.41 21.15 -12.38
N THR A 158 -4.65 20.43 -13.22
CA THR A 158 -3.69 21.06 -14.13
C THR A 158 -4.40 21.97 -15.12
N ALA A 159 -4.10 23.27 -15.06
CA ALA A 159 -4.76 24.28 -15.88
C ALA A 159 -4.61 24.00 -17.39
N GLY A 160 -5.74 24.01 -18.10
CA GLY A 160 -5.77 23.80 -19.56
C GLY A 160 -5.55 22.37 -20.01
N MET A 161 -5.45 21.39 -19.09
CA MET A 161 -5.35 19.98 -19.45
C MET A 161 -6.72 19.43 -19.85
N TRP A 162 -6.87 19.18 -21.15
CA TRP A 162 -8.07 18.59 -21.74
C TRP A 162 -8.37 17.17 -21.24
N GLN A 163 -7.38 16.49 -20.65
CA GLN A 163 -7.53 15.16 -20.05
C GLN A 163 -8.60 15.13 -18.95
N TRP A 164 -8.79 16.23 -18.22
CA TRP A 164 -9.59 16.26 -17.00
C TRP A 164 -10.85 17.09 -17.17
N VAL A 165 -11.99 16.49 -16.85
CA VAL A 165 -13.29 17.18 -16.77
C VAL A 165 -13.68 17.26 -15.30
N LEU A 166 -13.71 18.46 -14.74
CA LEU A 166 -14.22 18.68 -13.38
C LEU A 166 -15.71 18.31 -13.34
N VAL A 167 -16.10 17.49 -12.36
CA VAL A 167 -17.48 17.13 -12.08
C VAL A 167 -17.98 18.00 -10.93
N GLU A 168 -19.02 18.80 -11.20
CA GLU A 168 -19.69 19.65 -10.20
C GLU A 168 -20.59 18.86 -9.26
#